data_AF-A0A7S2XUU7-F1
#
_entry.id   AF-A0A7S2XUU7-F1
#
_cell.length_a   1.000
_cell.length_b   1.000
_cell.length_c   1.000
_cell.angle_alpha   90.00
_cell.angle_beta   90.00
_cell.angle_gamma   90.00
#
_symmetry.space_group_name_H-M   'P 1'
#
loop_
_entity.id
_entity.type
_entity.pdbx_description
1 polymer ?
#
loop_
_entity_poly.entity_id
_entity_poly.type
_entity_poly.pdbx_seq_one_letter_code
_entity_poly.pdbx_strand_id
1 'polypeptide(L)'
;CNMVAGLAFLSKKSFHTKNLDNQERVWIAEQKQAAEDQKTKELARQIQQEREQEELQKLTGKKKGLDRGIDWMYEGGKALDNDSQQEALAKDQEDYLLGKEYTGGNKGADSGPGSKVTVAGDFLQALS
;
A
#
# COMPACT_ATOMS: atom_id res chain seq x y z
N CYS A 1 30.68 13.33 38.89
CA CYS A 1 29.54 14.05 38.26
C CYS A 1 28.24 13.48 38.84
N ASN A 2 27.32 14.36 39.20
CA ASN A 2 26.15 14.13 40.06
C ASN A 2 25.22 13.00 39.56
N MET A 3 25.23 11.83 40.21
CA MET A 3 24.15 10.86 40.04
C MET A 3 23.00 11.28 40.95
N VAL A 4 21.96 11.88 40.37
CA VAL A 4 20.74 12.29 41.08
C VAL A 4 20.01 11.03 41.57
N ALA A 5 20.43 10.50 42.71
CA ALA A 5 19.90 9.30 43.34
C ALA A 5 18.38 9.39 43.63
N GLY A 6 17.85 10.62 43.72
CA GLY A 6 16.43 10.88 43.97
C GLY A 6 15.48 10.66 42.78
N LEU A 7 15.97 10.72 41.53
CA LEU A 7 15.13 10.57 40.33
C LEU A 7 15.17 9.16 39.72
N ALA A 8 16.01 8.28 40.25
CA ALA A 8 16.16 6.90 39.77
C ALA A 8 14.86 6.09 39.90
N PHE A 9 13.96 6.44 40.83
CA PHE A 9 12.65 5.79 40.94
C PHE A 9 11.75 6.04 39.73
N LEU A 10 11.92 7.15 38.99
CA LEU A 10 11.11 7.46 37.83
C LEU A 10 11.32 6.47 36.68
N SER A 11 12.50 5.88 36.54
CA SER A 11 12.75 4.88 35.49
C SER A 11 11.91 3.61 35.66
N LYS A 12 11.46 3.32 36.89
CA LYS A 12 10.55 2.21 37.20
C LYS A 12 9.08 2.52 36.88
N LYS A 13 8.75 3.77 36.53
CA LYS A 13 7.39 4.20 36.24
C LYS A 13 7.07 4.06 34.76
N SER A 14 5.91 3.47 34.47
CA SER A 14 5.41 3.25 33.12
C SER A 14 5.19 4.53 32.33
N PHE A 15 4.91 5.65 32.99
CA PHE A 15 4.70 6.95 32.34
C PHE A 15 5.99 7.75 32.09
N HIS A 16 7.16 7.20 32.43
CA HIS A 16 8.42 7.91 32.22
C HIS A 16 8.79 7.95 30.73
N THR A 17 9.12 9.13 30.21
CA THR A 17 9.38 9.37 28.78
C THR A 17 10.58 8.61 28.24
N LYS A 18 11.52 8.24 29.10
CA LYS A 18 12.71 7.45 28.71
C LYS A 18 12.51 5.94 28.79
N ASN A 19 11.32 5.45 29.15
CA ASN A 19 11.05 4.02 29.10
C ASN A 19 11.09 3.54 27.63
N LEU A 20 11.75 2.41 27.37
CA LEU A 20 11.90 1.86 26.03
C LEU A 20 10.54 1.60 25.37
N ASP A 21 9.59 1.02 26.11
CA ASP A 21 8.23 0.78 25.61
C ASP A 21 7.54 2.07 25.12
N ASN A 22 7.79 3.20 25.78
CA ASN A 22 7.21 4.48 25.37
C ASN A 22 7.90 5.04 24.15
N GLN A 23 9.24 4.90 24.07
CA GLN A 23 10.01 5.29 22.90
C GLN A 23 9.63 4.47 21.67
N GLU A 24 9.41 3.16 21.84
CA GLU A 24 8.91 2.27 20.79
C GLU A 24 7.53 2.70 20.30
N ARG A 25 6.60 3.02 21.21
CA ARG A 25 5.26 3.50 20.83
C ARG A 25 5.30 4.82 20.07
N VAL A 26 6.16 5.75 20.50
CA VAL A 26 6.37 7.02 19.79
C VAL A 26 6.98 6.75 18.41
N TRP A 27 7.99 5.88 18.32
CA TRP A 27 8.63 5.53 17.06
C TRP A 27 7.66 4.88 16.07
N ILE A 28 6.80 3.96 16.52
CA ILE A 28 5.77 3.35 15.68
C ILE A 28 4.77 4.41 15.18
N ALA A 29 4.36 5.33 16.06
CA ALA A 29 3.45 6.42 15.68
C ALA A 29 4.10 7.36 14.65
N GLU A 30 5.37 7.73 14.85
CA GLU A 30 6.16 8.53 13.92
C GLU A 30 6.34 7.82 12.57
N GLN A 31 6.62 6.52 12.57
CA GLN A 31 6.77 5.74 11.35
C GLN A 31 5.45 5.66 10.57
N LYS A 32 4.32 5.47 11.26
CA LYS A 32 3.00 5.49 10.64
C LYS A 32 2.68 6.87 10.05
N GLN A 33 2.94 7.94 10.81
CA GLN A 33 2.72 9.31 10.34
C GLN A 33 3.59 9.63 9.12
N ALA A 34 4.87 9.22 9.13
CA ALA A 34 5.76 9.39 7.99
C ALA A 34 5.23 8.66 6.75
N ALA A 35 4.68 7.45 6.89
CA ALA A 35 4.07 6.71 5.79
C ALA A 35 2.82 7.43 5.23
N GLU A 36 1.98 7.99 6.09
CA GLU A 36 0.80 8.78 5.69
C GLU A 36 1.20 10.10 5.00
N ASP A 37 2.23 10.78 5.50
CA ASP A 37 2.77 12.00 4.90
C ASP A 37 3.35 11.73 3.51
N GLN A 38 4.05 10.61 3.31
CA GLN A 38 4.55 10.24 1.98
C GLN A 38 3.42 9.97 0.99
N LYS A 39 2.36 9.28 1.40
CA LYS A 39 1.17 9.06 0.55
C LYS A 39 0.50 10.38 0.19
N THR A 40 0.37 11.29 1.16
CA THR A 40 -0.19 12.63 0.95
C THR A 40 0.64 13.46 -0.02
N LYS A 41 1.97 13.40 0.10
CA LYS A 41 2.90 14.10 -0.81
C LYS A 41 2.80 13.59 -2.23
N GLU A 42 2.68 12.28 -2.42
CA GLU A 42 2.52 11.68 -3.75
C GLU A 42 1.19 12.14 -4.39
N LEU A 43 0.09 12.15 -3.63
CA LEU A 43 -1.18 12.67 -4.11
C LEU A 43 -1.10 14.17 -4.46
N ALA A 44 -0.43 14.97 -3.62
CA ALA A 44 -0.23 16.39 -3.88
C ALA A 44 0.58 16.61 -5.17
N ARG A 45 1.60 15.78 -5.42
CA ARG A 45 2.39 15.79 -6.66
C ARG A 45 1.52 15.46 -7.88
N GLN A 46 0.63 14.48 -7.79
CA GLN A 46 -0.27 14.12 -8.90
C GLN A 46 -1.23 15.28 -9.23
N ILE A 47 -1.86 15.89 -8.21
CA ILE A 47 -2.73 17.05 -8.39
C ILE A 47 -1.97 18.21 -9.05
N GLN A 48 -0.73 18.45 -8.65
CA GLN A 48 0.08 19.51 -9.23
C GLN A 48 0.37 19.25 -10.71
N GLN A 49 0.69 18.00 -11.08
CA GLN A 49 0.89 17.62 -12.49
C GLN A 49 -0.39 17.76 -13.32
N GLU A 50 -1.53 17.35 -12.77
CA GLU A 50 -2.83 17.52 -13.45
C GLU A 50 -3.15 18.99 -13.69
N ARG A 51 -2.88 19.87 -12.71
CA ARG A 51 -3.04 21.32 -12.86
C ARG A 51 -2.14 21.88 -13.96
N GLU A 52 -0.86 21.52 -13.97
CA GLU A 52 0.09 21.95 -15.00
C GLU A 52 -0.34 21.51 -16.40
N GLN A 53 -0.82 20.27 -16.54
CA GLN A 53 -1.36 19.77 -17.79
C GLN A 53 -2.64 20.50 -18.20
N GLU A 54 -3.54 20.80 -17.26
CA GLU A 54 -4.76 21.53 -17.53
C GLU A 54 -4.46 22.96 -18.00
N GLU A 55 -3.47 23.63 -17.40
CA GLU A 55 -3.00 24.96 -17.80
C GLU A 55 -2.43 24.95 -19.23
N LEU A 56 -1.57 23.97 -19.55
CA LEU A 56 -1.05 23.79 -20.92
C LEU A 56 -2.18 23.53 -21.92
N GLN A 57 -3.18 22.72 -21.55
CA GLN A 57 -4.33 22.45 -22.40
C GLN A 57 -5.20 23.70 -22.61
N LYS A 58 -5.38 24.52 -21.57
CA LYS A 58 -6.08 25.81 -21.67
C LYS A 58 -5.36 26.76 -22.63
N LEU A 59 -4.02 26.85 -22.54
CA LEU A 59 -3.19 27.69 -23.41
C LEU A 59 -3.20 27.22 -24.88
N THR A 60 -3.20 25.91 -25.13
CA THR A 60 -3.22 25.35 -26.49
C THR A 60 -4.59 25.42 -27.18
N GLY A 61 -5.63 25.90 -26.49
CA GLY A 61 -6.96 26.17 -27.08
C GLY A 61 -7.77 24.94 -27.49
N LYS A 62 -7.23 23.72 -27.32
CA LYS A 62 -7.96 22.47 -27.58
C LYS A 62 -8.92 22.21 -26.41
N LYS A 63 -10.13 22.78 -26.46
CA LYS A 63 -11.21 22.48 -25.51
C LYS A 63 -11.61 21.00 -25.61
N LYS A 64 -10.98 20.13 -24.81
CA LYS A 64 -11.39 18.72 -24.59
C LYS A 64 -12.68 18.59 -23.75
N GLY A 65 -13.57 19.59 -23.79
CA GLY A 65 -14.73 19.70 -22.90
C GLY A 65 -15.86 18.72 -23.19
N LEU A 66 -15.81 17.96 -24.28
CA LEU A 66 -16.92 17.10 -24.70
C LEU A 66 -16.66 15.58 -24.52
N ASP A 67 -15.43 15.14 -24.28
CA ASP A 67 -15.07 13.70 -24.38
C ASP A 67 -14.56 13.06 -23.07
N ARG A 68 -14.12 13.84 -22.08
CA ARG A 68 -13.51 13.28 -20.84
C ARG A 68 -14.46 12.43 -19.99
N GLY A 69 -15.77 12.61 -20.13
CA GLY A 69 -16.78 11.88 -19.36
C GLY A 69 -17.17 10.52 -19.93
N ILE A 70 -16.80 10.24 -21.20
CA ILE A 70 -17.16 8.98 -21.90
C ILE A 70 -15.91 8.18 -22.27
N ASP A 71 -14.70 8.74 -22.09
CA ASP A 71 -13.43 8.02 -22.26
C ASP A 71 -13.42 6.70 -21.47
N TRP A 72 -13.85 6.70 -20.21
CA TRP A 72 -13.92 5.47 -19.39
C TRP A 72 -14.86 4.40 -19.97
N MET A 73 -15.89 4.80 -20.74
CA MET A 73 -16.85 3.90 -21.38
C MET A 73 -16.31 3.37 -22.73
N TYR A 74 -15.53 4.16 -23.48
CA TYR A 74 -14.98 3.75 -24.78
C TYR A 74 -13.56 3.14 -24.70
N GLU A 75 -12.86 3.33 -23.58
CA GLU A 75 -11.54 2.73 -23.33
C GLU A 75 -11.64 1.21 -23.08
N GLY A 76 -12.72 0.74 -22.44
CA GLY A 76 -12.97 -0.70 -22.24
C GLY A 76 -13.15 -1.48 -23.55
N GLY A 77 -13.64 -0.82 -24.62
CA GLY A 77 -13.72 -1.43 -25.95
C GLY A 77 -12.36 -1.56 -26.66
N LYS A 78 -11.33 -0.82 -26.22
CA LYS A 78 -9.96 -0.90 -26.75
C LYS A 78 -9.06 -1.82 -25.94
N ALA A 79 -9.43 -2.15 -24.70
CA ALA A 79 -8.70 -3.11 -23.87
C ALA A 79 -8.81 -4.56 -24.39
N LEU A 80 -9.87 -4.88 -25.14
CA LEU A 80 -10.09 -6.18 -25.79
C LEU A 80 -9.00 -6.55 -26.82
N ASP A 81 -8.18 -5.61 -27.30
CA ASP A 81 -7.06 -5.92 -28.21
C ASP A 81 -5.78 -6.35 -27.46
N ASN A 82 -5.71 -6.23 -26.12
CA ASN A 82 -4.57 -6.65 -25.29
C ASN A 82 -4.90 -7.91 -24.42
N ASP A 83 -5.91 -8.67 -24.85
CA ASP A 83 -6.87 -9.43 -24.03
C ASP A 83 -6.36 -10.62 -23.19
N SER A 84 -5.23 -11.24 -23.51
CA SER A 84 -4.96 -12.60 -23.00
C SER A 84 -4.84 -12.74 -21.47
N GLN A 85 -4.33 -11.72 -20.77
CA GLN A 85 -4.12 -11.78 -19.32
C GLN A 85 -5.28 -11.17 -18.53
N GLN A 86 -5.92 -10.14 -19.08
CA GLN A 86 -7.00 -9.44 -18.39
C GLN A 86 -8.32 -10.22 -18.49
N GLU A 87 -8.55 -10.93 -19.60
CA GLU A 87 -9.70 -11.82 -19.76
C GLU A 87 -9.63 -13.02 -18.81
N ALA A 88 -8.43 -13.56 -18.55
CA ALA A 88 -8.25 -14.65 -17.60
C ALA A 88 -8.58 -14.21 -16.16
N LEU A 89 -8.14 -13.02 -15.77
CA LEU A 89 -8.44 -12.44 -14.45
C LEU A 89 -9.92 -12.08 -14.31
N ALA A 90 -10.56 -11.58 -15.37
CA ALA A 90 -11.99 -11.29 -15.38
C ALA A 90 -12.82 -12.57 -15.24
N LYS A 91 -12.47 -13.63 -15.96
CA LYS A 91 -13.12 -14.95 -15.84
C LYS A 91 -12.94 -15.55 -14.45
N ASP A 92 -11.75 -15.47 -13.87
CA ASP A 92 -11.51 -15.97 -12.51
C ASP A 92 -12.30 -15.18 -11.44
N GLN A 93 -12.48 -13.86 -11.64
CA GLN A 93 -13.31 -13.03 -10.79
C GLN A 93 -14.80 -13.36 -10.94
N GLU A 94 -15.28 -13.55 -12.16
CA GLU A 94 -16.65 -13.95 -12.46
C GLU A 94 -16.98 -15.33 -11.87
N ASP A 95 -16.06 -16.29 -11.99
CA ASP A 95 -16.21 -17.63 -11.44
C ASP A 95 -16.20 -17.60 -9.89
N TYR A 96 -15.39 -16.75 -9.27
CA TYR A 96 -15.41 -16.56 -7.81
C TYR A 96 -16.71 -15.92 -7.32
N LEU A 97 -17.23 -14.92 -8.04
CA LEU A 97 -18.53 -14.29 -7.75
C LEU A 97 -19.70 -15.28 -7.93
N LEU A 98 -19.55 -16.27 -8.82
CA LEU A 98 -20.52 -17.35 -9.04
C LEU A 98 -20.40 -18.49 -8.02
N GLY A 99 -19.47 -18.38 -7.06
CA GLY A 99 -19.27 -19.35 -5.98
C GLY A 99 -18.53 -20.62 -6.41
N LYS A 100 -17.87 -20.61 -7.57
CA LYS A 100 -16.90 -21.65 -7.93
C LYS A 100 -15.61 -21.42 -7.14
N GLU A 101 -14.90 -22.50 -6.88
CA GLU A 101 -13.61 -22.46 -6.20
C GLU A 101 -12.57 -21.71 -7.06
N TYR A 102 -11.98 -20.64 -6.52
CA TYR A 102 -10.91 -19.89 -7.19
C TYR A 102 -9.65 -20.75 -7.26
N THR A 103 -9.42 -21.38 -8.40
CA THR A 103 -8.16 -22.08 -8.67
C THR A 103 -7.12 -21.06 -9.12
N GLY A 104 -6.59 -20.29 -8.17
CA GLY A 104 -5.57 -19.29 -8.45
C GLY A 104 -4.45 -19.87 -9.32
N GLY A 105 -4.15 -19.18 -10.42
CA GLY A 105 -3.25 -19.60 -11.49
C GLY A 105 -1.79 -19.81 -11.07
N ASN A 106 -1.53 -20.85 -10.27
CA ASN A 106 -0.22 -21.45 -10.10
C ASN A 106 -0.39 -22.95 -9.84
N LYS A 107 -0.46 -23.75 -10.91
CA LYS A 107 -0.26 -25.20 -10.81
C LYS A 107 1.23 -25.48 -10.77
N GLY A 108 1.79 -25.47 -9.56
CA GLY A 108 3.16 -25.90 -9.30
C GLY A 108 3.49 -25.91 -7.81
N ALA A 109 3.35 -27.09 -7.20
CA ALA A 109 3.64 -27.44 -5.79
C ALA A 109 2.68 -26.82 -4.76
N ASP A 110 2.18 -27.46 -3.72
CA ASP A 110 2.24 -28.80 -3.14
C ASP A 110 1.27 -28.69 -1.92
N SER A 111 0.49 -29.75 -1.67
CA SER A 111 -0.31 -30.08 -0.47
C SER A 111 -0.98 -28.99 0.39
N GLY A 112 -2.31 -29.05 0.50
CA GLY A 112 -3.01 -28.67 1.74
C GLY A 112 -2.90 -29.79 2.81
N PRO A 113 -3.30 -29.60 4.08
CA PRO A 113 -3.83 -28.39 4.73
C PRO A 113 -3.03 -27.94 5.98
N GLY A 114 -3.04 -26.63 6.27
CA GLY A 114 -2.70 -26.09 7.60
C GLY A 114 -1.20 -25.89 7.90
N SER A 115 -0.63 -24.81 7.37
CA SER A 115 0.68 -24.33 7.82
C SER A 115 0.56 -23.65 9.19
N LYS A 116 1.06 -24.33 10.22
CA LYS A 116 1.41 -23.68 11.50
C LYS A 116 2.63 -22.81 11.23
N VAL A 117 2.45 -21.49 11.23
CA VAL A 117 3.56 -20.54 11.22
C VAL A 117 4.33 -20.69 12.55
N THR A 118 5.49 -21.34 12.51
CA THR A 118 6.46 -21.33 13.61
C THR A 118 7.51 -20.27 13.35
N VAL A 119 7.47 -19.20 14.13
CA VAL A 119 8.26 -17.95 14.04
C VAL A 119 9.79 -18.15 14.18
N ALA A 120 10.28 -19.37 14.39
CA ALA A 120 11.69 -19.62 14.67
C ALA A 120 12.59 -19.83 13.42
N GLY A 121 12.02 -19.97 12.22
CA GLY A 121 12.77 -20.36 11.02
C GLY A 121 13.33 -19.23 10.15
N ASP A 122 12.72 -18.04 10.18
CA ASP A 122 12.95 -17.02 9.13
C ASP A 122 14.11 -16.04 9.44
N PHE A 123 14.84 -16.23 10.53
CA PHE A 123 15.90 -15.31 10.95
C PHE A 123 17.24 -15.53 10.22
N LEU A 124 17.51 -16.72 9.68
CA LEU A 124 18.84 -17.07 9.15
C LEU A 124 19.02 -16.83 7.64
N GLN A 125 18.01 -16.33 6.94
CA GLN A 125 18.10 -16.09 5.50
C GLN A 125 18.38 -14.62 5.13
N ALA A 126 18.42 -13.72 6.11
CA ALA A 126 18.65 -12.28 5.91
C ALA A 126 20.12 -11.82 6.04
N LEU A 127 21.07 -12.75 6.21
CA LEU A 127 22.52 -12.45 6.35
C LEU A 127 23.38 -13.36 5.46
N SER A 128 23.08 -13.39 4.17
CA SER A 128 24.02 -13.85 3.14
C SER A 128 24.13 -12.84 2.01
#